data_AF-A0A948F9T7-F1
#
_entry.id   AF-A0A948F9T7-F1
#
_cell.length_a   1.000
_cell.length_b   1.000
_cell.length_c   1.000
_cell.angle_alpha   90.00
_cell.angle_beta   90.00
_cell.angle_gamma   90.00
#
_symmetry.space_group_name_H-M   'P 1'
#
loop_
_entity.id
_entity.type
_entity.pdbx_description
1 polymer ?
#
loop_
_entity_poly.entity_id
_entity_poly.type
_entity_poly.pdbx_seq_one_letter_code
_entity_poly.pdbx_strand_id
1 'polypeptide(L)'
;MSEIVHVSSLPDALAKSAERIDNGHTQPFLLSCIPPEELIQRLAEVRHGIFDFDDTLATGNQHEELRKFMPEETSAFDLEYLYWILGADKTFRGVRPQEFWWFDPDNHKSIQTAVIEAFFVGMNVGTMRAEHIDQQIVEQVSAAMVAREGVPELFARLQHTCIITYGYEDVVKMWAERSRIKTHVSGIRLAYDQNEKVAGAYPGSLIVGQTKGFAAEEFRTKFGINHHGILTIGDRPFDIEMFYDDPSAVNALIFSPNKAKERFDSFDIPANRERWNRVTCVLVSDSLQPLVDMLPNSPADDWPENEVTTPDRPPTS
;
A
#
# COMPACT_ATOMS: atom_id res chain seq x y z
N MET A 1 -0.64 25.25 6.82
CA MET A 1 -1.48 24.83 5.69
C MET A 1 -0.58 24.68 4.48
N SER A 2 -0.51 23.49 3.91
CA SER A 2 0.34 23.20 2.77
C SER A 2 -0.16 23.89 1.51
N GLU A 3 0.75 24.24 0.61
CA GLU A 3 0.42 24.78 -0.71
C GLU A 3 -0.38 23.74 -1.52
N ILE A 4 -1.52 24.14 -2.08
CA ILE A 4 -2.30 23.32 -3.02
C ILE A 4 -2.08 23.87 -4.42
N VAL A 5 -1.55 23.03 -5.30
CA VAL A 5 -1.17 23.38 -6.67
C VAL A 5 -2.06 22.60 -7.63
N HIS A 6 -2.89 23.29 -8.40
CA HIS A 6 -3.70 22.61 -9.40
C HIS A 6 -2.84 22.07 -10.55
N VAL A 7 -3.08 20.83 -10.96
CA VAL A 7 -2.43 20.16 -12.09
C VAL A 7 -3.47 19.62 -13.06
N SER A 8 -3.26 19.84 -14.35
CA SER A 8 -4.22 19.53 -15.41
C SER A 8 -3.99 18.15 -16.06
N SER A 9 -2.82 17.56 -15.84
CA SER A 9 -2.40 16.29 -16.45
C SER A 9 -1.18 15.73 -15.73
N LEU A 10 -0.83 14.46 -15.99
CA LEU A 10 0.39 13.85 -15.48
C LEU A 10 1.67 14.62 -15.90
N PRO A 11 1.86 15.04 -17.18
CA PRO A 11 2.99 15.88 -17.55
C PRO A 11 3.06 17.22 -16.80
N ASP A 12 1.92 17.85 -16.53
CA ASP A 12 1.85 19.09 -15.74
C ASP A 12 2.24 18.83 -14.28
N ALA A 13 1.80 17.71 -13.70
CA ALA A 13 2.19 17.29 -12.35
C ALA A 13 3.69 17.02 -12.23
N LEU A 14 4.26 16.31 -13.20
CA LEU A 14 5.70 16.07 -13.33
C LEU A 14 6.50 17.38 -13.38
N ALA A 15 6.11 18.29 -14.28
CA ALA A 15 6.80 19.57 -14.47
C ALA A 15 6.77 20.44 -13.20
N LYS A 16 5.59 20.57 -12.58
CA LYS A 16 5.41 21.38 -11.35
C LYS A 16 6.07 20.78 -10.12
N SER A 17 6.14 19.46 -10.04
CA SER A 17 6.87 18.75 -8.98
C SER A 17 8.38 18.95 -9.16
N ALA A 18 8.90 18.73 -10.37
CA ALA A 18 10.31 18.92 -10.69
C ALA A 18 10.76 20.37 -10.44
N GLU A 19 9.99 21.37 -10.90
CA GLU A 19 10.27 22.78 -10.64
C GLU A 19 10.43 23.07 -9.14
N ARG A 20 9.51 22.55 -8.30
CA ARG A 20 9.57 22.76 -6.85
C ARG A 20 10.79 22.08 -6.24
N ILE A 21 11.02 20.81 -6.57
CA ILE A 21 12.13 20.03 -6.02
C ILE A 21 13.49 20.61 -6.45
N ASP A 22 13.65 20.95 -7.73
CA ASP A 22 14.88 21.50 -8.29
C ASP A 22 15.19 22.92 -7.77
N ASN A 23 14.14 23.70 -7.48
CA ASN A 23 14.28 25.01 -6.82
C ASN A 23 14.52 24.91 -5.30
N GLY A 24 14.68 23.69 -4.76
CA GLY A 24 14.94 23.46 -3.35
C GLY A 24 13.74 23.72 -2.45
N HIS A 25 12.51 23.61 -2.94
CA HIS A 25 11.33 23.64 -2.07
C HIS A 25 11.35 22.40 -1.17
N THR A 26 11.63 22.63 0.11
CA THR A 26 11.63 21.57 1.14
C THR A 26 10.31 21.46 1.89
N GLN A 27 9.35 22.36 1.62
CA GLN A 27 8.06 22.36 2.30
C GLN A 27 7.11 21.37 1.62
N PRO A 28 6.28 20.63 2.39
CA PRO A 28 5.25 19.77 1.83
C PRO A 28 4.27 20.53 0.93
N PHE A 29 3.92 19.96 -0.22
CA PHE A 29 2.92 20.52 -1.12
C PHE A 29 2.01 19.43 -1.68
N LEU A 30 0.80 19.82 -2.04
CA LEU A 30 -0.21 18.94 -2.61
C LEU A 30 -0.49 19.35 -4.05
N LEU A 31 -0.37 18.41 -4.97
CA LEU A 31 -0.81 18.56 -6.35
C LEU A 31 -2.26 18.09 -6.44
N SER A 32 -3.17 18.96 -6.89
CA SER A 32 -4.59 18.63 -7.04
C SER A 32 -4.93 18.39 -8.51
N CYS A 33 -5.39 17.19 -8.84
CA CYS A 33 -5.79 16.80 -10.21
C CYS A 33 -7.21 17.28 -10.57
N ILE A 34 -7.90 17.87 -9.60
CA ILE A 34 -9.20 18.52 -9.73
C ILE A 34 -9.08 19.98 -9.27
N PRO A 35 -10.08 20.84 -9.48
CA PRO A 35 -10.08 22.20 -8.93
C PRO A 35 -9.80 22.19 -7.41
N PRO A 36 -8.91 23.06 -6.88
CA PRO A 36 -8.56 23.06 -5.46
C PRO A 36 -9.73 23.23 -4.50
N GLU A 37 -10.71 24.08 -4.85
CA GLU A 37 -11.92 24.29 -4.05
C GLU A 37 -12.76 23.00 -3.93
N GLU A 38 -12.85 22.25 -5.03
CA GLU A 38 -13.54 20.97 -5.08
C GLU A 38 -12.82 19.91 -4.22
N LEU A 39 -11.48 19.86 -4.29
CA LEU A 39 -10.70 18.98 -3.41
C LEU A 39 -10.95 19.30 -1.93
N ILE A 40 -10.92 20.58 -1.55
CA ILE A 40 -11.17 21.01 -0.17
C ILE A 40 -12.59 20.59 0.27
N GLN A 41 -13.58 20.77 -0.60
CA GLN A 41 -14.95 20.36 -0.33
C GLN A 41 -15.05 18.85 -0.09
N ARG A 42 -14.46 18.02 -0.95
CA ARG A 42 -14.48 16.55 -0.80
C ARG A 42 -13.73 16.10 0.47
N LEU A 43 -12.59 16.70 0.78
CA LEU A 43 -11.83 16.41 1.99
C LEU A 43 -12.64 16.70 3.27
N ALA A 44 -13.50 17.74 3.26
CA ALA A 44 -14.38 18.05 4.38
C ALA A 44 -15.47 16.98 4.62
N GLU A 45 -15.76 16.15 3.62
CA GLU A 45 -16.76 15.07 3.66
C GLU A 45 -16.14 13.70 4.00
N VAL A 46 -14.81 13.58 4.01
CA VAL A 46 -14.11 12.33 4.35
C VAL A 46 -14.44 11.88 5.76
N ARG A 47 -14.81 10.60 5.90
CA ARG A 47 -15.10 9.91 7.17
C ARG A 47 -14.42 8.55 7.28
N HIS A 48 -14.05 7.92 6.16
CA HIS A 48 -13.47 6.59 6.13
C HIS A 48 -12.12 6.58 5.39
N GLY A 49 -11.26 5.62 5.72
CA GLY A 49 -9.92 5.52 5.16
C GLY A 49 -9.57 4.13 4.64
N ILE A 50 -8.94 4.05 3.48
CA ILE A 50 -8.31 2.85 2.95
C ILE A 50 -6.86 3.18 2.59
N PHE A 51 -5.92 2.40 3.06
CA PHE A 51 -4.50 2.77 2.98
C PHE A 51 -3.67 1.59 2.51
N ASP A 52 -2.73 1.83 1.61
CA ASP A 52 -1.55 0.97 1.52
C ASP A 52 -0.67 1.15 2.77
N PHE A 53 0.34 0.29 2.96
CA PHE A 53 1.20 0.32 4.13
C PHE A 53 2.62 0.80 3.86
N ASP A 54 3.38 0.05 3.05
CA ASP A 54 4.82 0.27 2.84
C ASP A 54 5.05 1.55 2.06
N ASP A 55 5.99 2.40 2.48
CA ASP A 55 6.19 3.76 1.93
C ASP A 55 4.93 4.68 2.00
N THR A 56 3.74 4.20 2.34
CA THR A 56 2.50 4.98 2.52
C THR A 56 2.31 5.42 3.97
N LEU A 57 2.04 4.46 4.87
CA LEU A 57 1.82 4.70 6.31
C LEU A 57 3.09 4.54 7.13
N ALA A 58 4.01 3.69 6.70
CA ALA A 58 5.28 3.45 7.38
C ALA A 58 6.46 3.96 6.54
N THR A 59 7.46 4.55 7.18
CA THR A 59 8.73 4.86 6.53
C THR A 59 9.58 3.60 6.55
N GLY A 60 9.42 2.75 5.54
CA GLY A 60 10.14 1.48 5.42
C GLY A 60 9.42 0.51 4.50
N ASN A 61 10.03 -0.67 4.33
CA ASN A 61 9.46 -1.77 3.55
C ASN A 61 9.59 -3.10 4.32
N GLN A 62 8.47 -3.80 4.51
CA GLN A 62 8.45 -5.07 5.25
C GLN A 62 9.42 -6.12 4.70
N HIS A 63 9.53 -6.27 3.38
CA HIS A 63 10.42 -7.25 2.76
C HIS A 63 11.90 -6.88 2.94
N GLU A 64 12.22 -5.59 2.91
CA GLU A 64 13.58 -5.11 3.20
C GLU A 64 14.00 -5.39 4.64
N GLU A 65 13.10 -5.11 5.60
CA GLU A 65 13.37 -5.39 7.01
C GLU A 65 13.51 -6.89 7.28
N LEU A 66 12.66 -7.72 6.66
CA LEU A 66 12.74 -9.17 6.79
C LEU A 66 14.06 -9.75 6.27
N ARG A 67 14.60 -9.22 5.16
CA ARG A 67 15.88 -9.66 4.57
C ARG A 67 17.07 -9.49 5.52
N LYS A 68 16.99 -8.62 6.52
CA LYS A 68 18.05 -8.47 7.54
C LYS A 68 18.21 -9.70 8.43
N PHE A 69 17.20 -10.57 8.47
CA PHE A 69 17.18 -11.80 9.25
C PHE A 69 17.49 -13.05 8.42
N MET A 70 17.72 -12.89 7.12
CA MET A 70 18.04 -14.01 6.21
C MET A 70 19.54 -14.04 5.91
N PRO A 71 20.11 -15.22 5.61
CA PRO A 71 21.48 -15.33 5.09
C PRO A 71 21.68 -14.50 3.81
N GLU A 72 22.90 -14.01 3.57
CA GLU A 72 23.23 -13.13 2.44
C GLU A 72 22.81 -13.73 1.09
N GLU A 73 23.04 -15.03 0.87
CA GLU A 73 22.66 -15.73 -0.36
C GLU A 73 21.15 -15.74 -0.59
N THR A 74 20.38 -15.97 0.47
CA THR A 74 18.90 -15.97 0.44
C THR A 74 18.37 -14.55 0.22
N SER A 75 18.94 -13.55 0.89
CA SER A 75 18.60 -12.14 0.69
C SER A 75 18.91 -11.65 -0.72
N ALA A 76 20.04 -12.10 -1.30
CA ALA A 76 20.40 -11.79 -2.67
C ALA A 76 19.44 -12.43 -3.69
N PHE A 77 19.02 -13.68 -3.44
CA PHE A 77 18.03 -14.36 -4.26
C PHE A 77 16.66 -13.68 -4.22
N ASP A 78 16.19 -13.29 -3.03
CA ASP A 78 14.93 -12.57 -2.87
C ASP A 78 14.95 -11.21 -3.59
N LEU A 79 16.07 -10.49 -3.50
CA LEU A 79 16.29 -9.24 -4.23
C LEU A 79 16.30 -9.42 -5.75
N GLU A 80 17.05 -10.41 -6.27
CA GLU A 80 17.09 -10.76 -7.70
C GLU A 80 15.67 -11.00 -8.22
N TYR A 81 14.87 -11.71 -7.43
CA TYR A 81 13.52 -12.08 -7.79
C TYR A 81 12.53 -10.91 -7.73
N LEU A 82 12.62 -10.05 -6.71
CA LEU A 82 11.87 -8.80 -6.64
C LEU A 82 12.17 -7.90 -7.84
N TYR A 83 13.44 -7.74 -8.22
CA TYR A 83 13.83 -6.95 -9.40
C TYR A 83 13.28 -7.51 -10.70
N TRP A 84 13.20 -8.84 -10.82
CA TRP A 84 12.57 -9.49 -11.97
C TRP A 84 11.07 -9.16 -12.07
N ILE A 85 10.32 -9.26 -10.96
CA ILE A 85 8.87 -8.94 -10.93
C ILE A 85 8.61 -7.46 -11.21
N LEU A 86 9.46 -6.58 -10.66
CA LEU A 86 9.37 -5.13 -10.90
C LEU A 86 9.86 -4.73 -12.31
N GLY A 87 10.28 -5.68 -13.14
CA GLY A 87 10.69 -5.45 -14.53
C GLY A 87 12.06 -4.80 -14.70
N ALA A 88 12.86 -4.72 -13.63
CA ALA A 88 14.25 -4.25 -13.70
C ALA A 88 15.17 -5.30 -14.35
N ASP A 89 14.84 -6.59 -14.22
CA ASP A 89 15.48 -7.68 -14.96
C ASP A 89 14.44 -8.45 -15.79
N LYS A 90 14.69 -8.62 -17.09
CA LYS A 90 13.78 -9.36 -18.00
C LYS A 90 13.98 -10.87 -17.94
N THR A 91 14.96 -11.33 -17.16
CA THR A 91 15.36 -12.74 -17.04
C THR A 91 15.59 -13.09 -15.58
N PHE A 92 14.91 -14.11 -15.07
CA PHE A 92 15.23 -14.68 -13.76
C PHE A 92 15.87 -16.03 -13.97
N ARG A 93 17.17 -16.16 -13.64
CA ARG A 93 17.94 -17.40 -13.78
C ARG A 93 17.78 -18.09 -15.15
N GLY A 94 17.75 -17.30 -16.22
CA GLY A 94 17.64 -17.77 -17.59
C GLY A 94 16.22 -18.05 -18.08
N VAL A 95 15.19 -17.89 -17.23
CA VAL A 95 13.78 -18.00 -17.62
C VAL A 95 13.23 -16.61 -17.91
N ARG A 96 12.62 -16.46 -19.08
CA ARG A 96 11.93 -15.24 -19.49
C ARG A 96 10.42 -15.40 -19.29
N PRO A 97 9.69 -14.40 -18.77
CA PRO A 97 8.23 -14.45 -18.73
C PRO A 97 7.62 -14.78 -20.11
N GLN A 98 8.24 -14.31 -21.20
CA GLN A 98 7.83 -14.56 -22.58
C GLN A 98 7.93 -16.04 -23.03
N GLU A 99 8.56 -16.91 -22.23
CA GLU A 99 8.63 -18.35 -22.51
C GLU A 99 7.36 -19.10 -22.11
N PHE A 100 6.47 -18.49 -21.31
CA PHE A 100 5.16 -19.07 -21.01
C PHE A 100 4.20 -18.82 -22.17
N TRP A 101 3.61 -19.88 -22.73
CA TRP A 101 2.69 -19.82 -23.89
C TRP A 101 1.47 -18.92 -23.69
N TRP A 102 1.10 -18.65 -22.43
CA TRP A 102 -0.02 -17.81 -22.04
C TRP A 102 0.39 -16.39 -21.65
N PHE A 103 1.70 -16.07 -21.66
CA PHE A 103 2.24 -14.74 -21.37
C PHE A 103 2.21 -13.87 -22.62
N ASP A 104 1.62 -12.68 -22.50
CA ASP A 104 1.47 -11.73 -23.61
C ASP A 104 2.22 -10.46 -23.22
N PRO A 105 3.44 -10.23 -23.75
CA PRO A 105 4.27 -9.09 -23.38
C PRO A 105 3.66 -7.74 -23.79
N ASP A 106 2.78 -7.74 -24.79
CA ASP A 106 2.13 -6.54 -25.31
C ASP A 106 0.76 -6.30 -24.64
N ASN A 107 0.26 -7.30 -23.91
CA ASN A 107 -1.03 -7.29 -23.25
C ASN A 107 -0.89 -7.95 -21.87
N HIS A 108 -0.19 -7.26 -20.97
CA HIS A 108 -0.16 -7.56 -19.53
C HIS A 108 -1.59 -7.49 -18.96
N LYS A 109 -2.40 -8.51 -19.27
CA LYS A 109 -3.75 -8.67 -18.74
C LYS A 109 -3.62 -8.83 -17.23
N SER A 110 -4.55 -8.23 -16.49
CA SER A 110 -4.66 -8.30 -15.03
C SER A 110 -4.35 -9.69 -14.46
N ILE A 111 -4.83 -10.75 -15.10
CA ILE A 111 -4.62 -12.14 -14.66
C ILE A 111 -3.15 -12.57 -14.70
N GLN A 112 -2.37 -12.20 -15.73
CA GLN A 112 -0.97 -12.61 -15.82
C GLN A 112 -0.14 -11.94 -14.73
N THR A 113 -0.36 -10.64 -14.51
CA THR A 113 0.25 -9.88 -13.42
C THR A 113 -0.11 -10.49 -12.07
N ALA A 114 -1.39 -10.82 -11.84
CA ALA A 114 -1.84 -11.45 -10.59
C ALA A 114 -1.17 -12.81 -10.35
N VAL A 115 -0.95 -13.64 -11.38
CA VAL A 115 -0.27 -14.94 -11.25
C VAL A 115 1.20 -14.76 -10.89
N ILE A 116 1.91 -13.83 -11.52
CA ILE A 116 3.32 -13.53 -11.22
C ILE A 116 3.44 -12.99 -9.80
N GLU A 117 2.57 -12.06 -9.42
CA GLU A 117 2.48 -11.50 -8.08
C GLU A 117 2.13 -12.57 -7.03
N ALA A 118 1.24 -13.51 -7.34
CA ALA A 118 0.91 -14.63 -6.46
C ALA A 118 2.11 -15.57 -6.27
N PHE A 119 2.83 -15.84 -7.35
CA PHE A 119 4.04 -16.66 -7.31
C PHE A 119 5.14 -15.96 -6.49
N PHE A 120 5.24 -14.62 -6.54
CA PHE A 120 6.11 -13.84 -5.65
C PHE A 120 5.85 -14.12 -4.18
N VAL A 121 4.58 -14.01 -3.77
CA VAL A 121 4.17 -14.26 -2.40
C VAL A 121 4.48 -15.69 -1.98
N GLY A 122 4.15 -16.66 -2.84
CA GLY A 122 4.43 -18.07 -2.59
C GLY A 122 5.93 -18.33 -2.33
N MET A 123 6.80 -17.73 -3.13
CA MET A 123 8.25 -17.82 -2.96
C MET A 123 8.73 -17.17 -1.67
N ASN A 124 8.27 -15.94 -1.36
CA ASN A 124 8.63 -15.26 -0.10
C ASN A 124 8.27 -16.10 1.13
N VAL A 125 7.04 -16.62 1.18
CA VAL A 125 6.59 -17.47 2.28
C VAL A 125 7.39 -18.78 2.33
N GLY A 126 7.73 -19.34 1.18
CA GLY A 126 8.62 -20.51 1.08
C GLY A 126 10.02 -20.23 1.65
N THR A 127 10.60 -19.07 1.35
CA THR A 127 11.88 -18.61 1.89
C THR A 127 11.81 -18.43 3.40
N MET A 128 10.76 -17.76 3.92
CA MET A 128 10.57 -17.60 5.37
C MET A 128 10.54 -18.94 6.09
N ARG A 129 9.83 -19.92 5.53
CA ARG A 129 9.79 -21.27 6.07
C ARG A 129 11.16 -21.96 6.03
N ALA A 130 11.90 -21.83 4.93
CA ALA A 130 13.22 -22.44 4.78
C ALA A 130 14.24 -21.87 5.78
N GLU A 131 14.19 -20.55 6.01
CA GLU A 131 15.07 -19.84 6.94
C GLU A 131 14.59 -19.90 8.39
N HIS A 132 13.54 -20.68 8.69
CA HIS A 132 12.98 -20.82 10.03
C HIS A 132 12.59 -19.49 10.69
N ILE A 133 12.09 -18.53 9.90
CA ILE A 133 11.54 -17.28 10.40
C ILE A 133 10.43 -17.60 11.40
N ASP A 134 10.50 -17.00 12.58
CA ASP A 134 9.54 -17.19 13.66
C ASP A 134 8.77 -15.90 13.97
N GLN A 135 7.79 -16.02 14.88
CA GLN A 135 6.98 -14.88 15.30
C GLN A 135 7.83 -13.75 15.91
N GLN A 136 8.95 -14.05 16.58
CA GLN A 136 9.81 -13.02 17.18
C GLN A 136 10.50 -12.18 16.11
N ILE A 137 10.90 -12.78 14.99
CA ILE A 137 11.42 -12.03 13.84
C ILE A 137 10.33 -11.15 13.23
N VAL A 138 9.10 -11.66 13.08
CA VAL A 138 7.96 -10.87 12.58
C VAL A 138 7.69 -9.67 13.49
N GLU A 139 7.77 -9.85 14.81
CA GLU A 139 7.66 -8.77 15.79
C GLU A 139 8.78 -7.73 15.64
N GLN A 140 10.02 -8.17 15.39
CA GLN A 140 11.17 -7.28 15.17
C GLN A 140 11.05 -6.50 13.86
N VAL A 141 10.65 -7.15 12.76
CA VAL A 141 10.35 -6.50 11.48
C VAL A 141 9.29 -5.43 11.69
N SER A 142 8.21 -5.78 12.38
CA SER A 142 7.16 -4.83 12.73
C SER A 142 7.71 -3.66 13.53
N ALA A 143 8.53 -3.90 14.56
CA ALA A 143 9.11 -2.85 15.40
C ALA A 143 10.04 -1.89 14.64
N ALA A 144 10.67 -2.36 13.56
CA ALA A 144 11.48 -1.52 12.68
C ALA A 144 10.63 -0.60 11.77
N MET A 145 9.36 -0.94 11.53
CA MET A 145 8.44 -0.10 10.75
C MET A 145 7.99 1.11 11.58
N VAL A 146 8.49 2.29 11.23
CA VAL A 146 8.13 3.54 11.93
C VAL A 146 6.92 4.18 11.23
N ALA A 147 5.90 4.56 12.00
CA ALA A 147 4.76 5.29 11.48
C ALA A 147 5.21 6.65 10.93
N ARG A 148 4.75 6.98 9.73
CA ARG A 148 4.93 8.31 9.12
C ARG A 148 4.27 9.37 10.00
N GLU A 149 4.87 10.56 10.06
CA GLU A 149 4.28 11.68 10.81
C GLU A 149 2.83 11.96 10.34
N GLY A 150 1.94 12.21 11.30
CA GLY A 150 0.51 12.45 11.05
C GLY A 150 -0.36 11.18 10.99
N VAL A 151 0.21 9.97 10.93
CA VAL A 151 -0.58 8.73 10.84
C VAL A 151 -1.51 8.51 12.03
N PRO A 152 -1.08 8.57 13.31
CA PRO A 152 -2.00 8.37 14.43
C PRO A 152 -3.16 9.38 14.42
N GLU A 153 -2.85 10.64 14.11
CA GLU A 153 -3.83 11.73 14.05
C GLU A 153 -4.82 11.55 12.89
N LEU A 154 -4.34 11.08 11.73
CA LEU A 154 -5.16 10.74 10.57
C LEU A 154 -6.19 9.67 10.94
N PHE A 155 -5.74 8.57 11.54
CA PHE A 155 -6.62 7.47 11.94
C PHE A 155 -7.62 7.90 13.02
N ALA A 156 -7.22 8.80 13.93
CA ALA A 156 -8.12 9.33 14.95
C ALA A 156 -9.27 10.20 14.40
N ARG A 157 -9.11 10.77 13.19
CA ARG A 157 -10.14 11.58 12.51
C ARG A 157 -11.15 10.75 11.69
N LEU A 158 -10.87 9.46 11.51
CA LEU A 158 -11.64 8.58 10.62
C LEU A 158 -12.43 7.56 11.44
N GLN A 159 -13.66 7.28 11.02
CA GLN A 159 -14.55 6.36 11.72
C GLN A 159 -14.16 4.89 11.47
N HIS A 160 -13.98 4.54 10.20
CA HIS A 160 -13.58 3.20 9.78
C HIS A 160 -12.34 3.30 8.91
N THR A 161 -11.36 2.47 9.20
CA THR A 161 -10.10 2.42 8.47
C THR A 161 -9.73 0.99 8.09
N CYS A 162 -9.09 0.85 6.94
CA CYS A 162 -8.51 -0.40 6.47
C CYS A 162 -7.09 -0.17 5.95
N ILE A 163 -6.17 -1.04 6.31
CA ILE A 163 -4.83 -1.14 5.72
C ILE A 163 -4.81 -2.37 4.81
N ILE A 164 -4.52 -2.16 3.53
CA ILE A 164 -4.43 -3.20 2.51
C ILE A 164 -3.00 -3.25 2.03
N THR A 165 -2.26 -4.28 2.42
CA THR A 165 -0.83 -4.39 2.14
C THR A 165 -0.54 -5.57 1.21
N TYR A 166 0.48 -5.41 0.37
CA TYR A 166 1.08 -6.55 -0.34
C TYR A 166 2.03 -7.36 0.56
N GLY A 167 2.38 -6.84 1.73
CA GLY A 167 3.19 -7.54 2.74
C GLY A 167 2.36 -8.40 3.69
N TYR A 168 2.85 -8.54 4.91
CA TYR A 168 2.36 -9.51 5.88
C TYR A 168 1.34 -8.89 6.84
N GLU A 169 0.14 -9.48 6.92
CA GLU A 169 -0.95 -9.01 7.79
C GLU A 169 -0.49 -8.94 9.26
N ASP A 170 0.25 -9.95 9.71
CA ASP A 170 0.78 -10.08 11.07
C ASP A 170 1.70 -8.90 11.46
N VAL A 171 2.60 -8.51 10.56
CA VAL A 171 3.53 -7.38 10.77
C VAL A 171 2.74 -6.08 10.96
N VAL A 172 1.76 -5.84 10.08
CA VAL A 172 0.95 -4.62 10.10
C VAL A 172 0.04 -4.56 11.32
N LYS A 173 -0.54 -5.69 11.74
CA LYS A 173 -1.36 -5.76 12.97
C LYS A 173 -0.55 -5.40 14.21
N MET A 174 0.64 -5.99 14.36
CA MET A 174 1.54 -5.67 15.47
C MET A 174 1.99 -4.20 15.44
N TRP A 175 2.19 -3.65 14.24
CA TRP A 175 2.52 -2.24 14.05
C TRP A 175 1.36 -1.32 14.46
N ALA A 176 0.14 -1.67 14.06
CA ALA A 176 -1.06 -0.89 14.40
C ALA A 176 -1.31 -0.92 15.91
N GLU A 177 -1.16 -2.08 16.56
CA GLU A 177 -1.29 -2.21 18.00
C GLU A 177 -0.30 -1.32 18.77
N ARG A 178 1.00 -1.38 18.43
CA ARG A 178 2.03 -0.53 19.06
C ARG A 178 1.79 0.96 18.80
N SER A 179 1.26 1.29 17.62
CA SER A 179 0.91 2.65 17.24
C SER A 179 -0.45 3.12 17.80
N ARG A 180 -1.17 2.25 18.53
CA ARG A 180 -2.52 2.48 19.07
C ARG A 180 -3.54 2.87 17.99
N ILE A 181 -3.39 2.28 16.82
CA ILE A 181 -4.26 2.49 15.66
C ILE A 181 -5.32 1.38 15.62
N LYS A 182 -6.60 1.76 15.67
CA LYS A 182 -7.73 0.85 15.44
C LYS A 182 -8.03 0.79 13.95
N THR A 183 -7.83 -0.38 13.33
CA THR A 183 -8.01 -0.55 11.89
C THR A 183 -8.24 -2.00 11.48
N HIS A 184 -8.85 -2.20 10.31
CA HIS A 184 -8.82 -3.49 9.62
C HIS A 184 -7.49 -3.66 8.89
N VAL A 185 -7.02 -4.90 8.79
CA VAL A 185 -5.81 -5.21 8.03
C VAL A 185 -6.12 -6.37 7.09
N SER A 186 -5.87 -6.15 5.81
CA SER A 186 -5.89 -7.18 4.76
C SER A 186 -4.49 -7.29 4.18
N GLY A 187 -3.88 -8.46 4.32
CA GLY A 187 -2.55 -8.76 3.81
C GLY A 187 -2.30 -10.27 3.79
N ILE A 188 -1.04 -10.67 3.58
CA ILE A 188 -0.65 -12.08 3.62
C ILE A 188 -0.63 -12.54 5.07
N ARG A 189 -1.56 -13.42 5.44
CA ARG A 189 -1.62 -13.98 6.79
C ARG A 189 -0.72 -15.20 6.91
N LEU A 190 0.27 -15.12 7.80
CA LEU A 190 1.22 -16.21 8.01
C LEU A 190 0.60 -17.32 8.85
N ALA A 191 0.90 -18.57 8.49
CA ALA A 191 0.55 -19.74 9.28
C ALA A 191 1.80 -20.22 10.02
N TYR A 192 1.70 -20.41 11.33
CA TYR A 192 2.81 -20.84 12.19
C TYR A 192 2.65 -22.31 12.62
N ASP A 193 3.77 -23.00 12.79
CA ASP A 193 3.81 -24.35 13.37
C ASP A 193 3.75 -24.30 14.91
N GLN A 194 3.82 -25.49 15.53
CA GLN A 194 3.83 -25.66 16.99
C GLN A 194 5.04 -25.02 17.71
N ASN A 195 6.07 -24.62 16.98
CA ASN A 195 7.26 -23.94 17.50
C ASN A 195 7.27 -22.45 17.12
N GLU A 196 6.11 -21.90 16.72
CA GLU A 196 5.95 -20.49 16.33
C GLU A 196 6.79 -20.09 15.09
N LYS A 197 7.15 -21.07 14.24
CA LYS A 197 7.86 -20.85 12.98
C LYS A 197 6.90 -20.79 11.81
N VAL A 198 7.20 -19.95 10.81
CA VAL A 198 6.40 -19.85 9.58
C VAL A 198 6.38 -21.20 8.86
N ALA A 199 5.19 -21.76 8.71
CA ALA A 199 4.91 -23.01 8.00
C ALA A 199 4.28 -22.77 6.61
N GLY A 200 3.69 -21.59 6.41
CA GLY A 200 3.00 -21.22 5.17
C GLY A 200 2.21 -19.93 5.32
N ALA A 201 1.18 -19.77 4.50
CA ALA A 201 0.20 -18.69 4.58
C ALA A 201 -1.23 -19.26 4.52
N TYR A 202 -2.21 -18.56 5.08
CA TYR A 202 -3.60 -19.00 5.06
C TYR A 202 -4.19 -18.91 3.63
N PRO A 203 -4.93 -19.94 3.18
CA PRO A 203 -5.65 -19.85 1.91
C PRO A 203 -6.61 -18.66 1.90
N GLY A 204 -6.63 -17.90 0.80
CA GLY A 204 -7.51 -16.74 0.65
C GLY A 204 -6.97 -15.42 1.23
N SER A 205 -5.84 -15.41 1.94
CA SER A 205 -5.19 -14.18 2.41
C SER A 205 -4.23 -13.59 1.36
N LEU A 206 -4.41 -13.90 0.07
CA LEU A 206 -3.50 -13.42 -0.98
C LEU A 206 -3.94 -12.04 -1.43
N ILE A 207 -3.23 -11.02 -0.95
CA ILE A 207 -3.32 -9.66 -1.47
C ILE A 207 -2.18 -9.45 -2.46
N VAL A 208 -2.51 -9.03 -3.68
CA VAL A 208 -1.61 -8.64 -4.77
C VAL A 208 -2.19 -7.36 -5.40
N GLY A 209 -1.49 -6.68 -6.31
CA GLY A 209 -1.96 -5.42 -6.90
C GLY A 209 -3.40 -5.54 -7.42
N GLN A 210 -3.68 -6.62 -8.14
CA GLN A 210 -5.01 -6.89 -8.71
C GLN A 210 -6.09 -7.32 -7.71
N THR A 211 -5.71 -7.76 -6.49
CA THR A 211 -6.68 -8.14 -5.45
C THR A 211 -6.89 -7.09 -4.37
N LYS A 212 -6.11 -6.01 -4.37
CA LYS A 212 -6.31 -4.87 -3.48
C LYS A 212 -7.71 -4.25 -3.62
N GLY A 213 -8.24 -4.14 -4.84
CA GLY A 213 -9.61 -3.65 -5.08
C GLY A 213 -10.70 -4.53 -4.48
N PHE A 214 -10.54 -5.85 -4.50
CA PHE A 214 -11.48 -6.76 -3.84
C PHE A 214 -11.46 -6.60 -2.31
N ALA A 215 -10.28 -6.43 -1.71
CA ALA A 215 -10.15 -6.18 -0.27
C ALA A 215 -10.78 -4.83 0.14
N ALA A 216 -10.62 -3.79 -0.69
CA ALA A 216 -11.25 -2.49 -0.47
C ALA A 216 -12.79 -2.60 -0.52
N GLU A 217 -13.32 -3.34 -1.50
CA GLU A 217 -14.75 -3.55 -1.67
C GLU A 217 -15.36 -4.45 -0.57
N GLU A 218 -14.63 -5.47 -0.12
CA GLU A 218 -15.02 -6.30 1.02
C GLU A 218 -15.12 -5.48 2.30
N PHE A 219 -14.11 -4.65 2.59
CA PHE A 219 -14.12 -3.73 3.73
C PHE A 219 -15.33 -2.79 3.65
N ARG A 220 -15.55 -2.15 2.51
CA ARG A 220 -16.68 -1.25 2.30
C ARG A 220 -18.02 -1.96 2.57
N THR A 221 -18.20 -3.15 1.99
CA THR A 221 -19.42 -3.95 2.14
C THR A 221 -19.65 -4.38 3.59
N LYS A 222 -18.59 -4.83 4.28
CA LYS A 222 -18.64 -5.27 5.67
C LYS A 222 -19.15 -4.18 6.62
N PHE A 223 -18.75 -2.94 6.38
CA PHE A 223 -19.11 -1.79 7.22
C PHE A 223 -20.29 -0.95 6.67
N GLY A 224 -20.89 -1.36 5.56
CA GLY A 224 -22.00 -0.61 4.95
C GLY A 224 -21.60 0.80 4.49
N ILE A 225 -20.34 0.99 4.12
CA ILE A 225 -19.78 2.29 3.72
C ILE A 225 -20.19 2.60 2.27
N ASN A 226 -20.58 3.84 1.97
CA ASN A 226 -20.75 4.31 0.59
C ASN A 226 -19.42 4.88 0.06
N HIS A 227 -19.27 5.03 -1.25
CA HIS A 227 -18.03 5.62 -1.81
C HIS A 227 -17.80 7.08 -1.39
N HIS A 228 -18.89 7.76 -1.01
CA HIS A 228 -18.86 9.13 -0.53
C HIS A 228 -18.08 9.26 0.78
N GLY A 229 -17.12 10.18 0.82
CA GLY A 229 -16.34 10.41 2.03
C GLY A 229 -15.31 9.30 2.33
N ILE A 230 -14.92 8.49 1.33
CA ILE A 230 -13.76 7.61 1.44
C ILE A 230 -12.49 8.37 1.01
N LEU A 231 -11.47 8.30 1.84
CA LEU A 231 -10.09 8.64 1.50
C LEU A 231 -9.30 7.35 1.25
N THR A 232 -8.78 7.19 0.03
CA THR A 232 -7.84 6.10 -0.28
C THR A 232 -6.44 6.67 -0.49
N ILE A 233 -5.40 6.09 0.14
CA ILE A 233 -4.00 6.52 -0.04
C ILE A 233 -3.12 5.35 -0.44
N GLY A 234 -2.28 5.55 -1.46
CA GLY A 234 -1.16 4.67 -1.80
C GLY A 234 0.10 5.45 -2.15
N ASP A 235 1.17 4.75 -2.52
CA ASP A 235 2.44 5.35 -2.93
C ASP A 235 2.89 4.90 -4.34
N ARG A 236 2.17 3.96 -4.97
CA ARG A 236 2.50 3.41 -6.29
C ARG A 236 1.30 3.34 -7.24
N PRO A 237 1.55 3.20 -8.55
CA PRO A 237 0.48 2.91 -9.51
C PRO A 237 -0.35 1.66 -9.21
N PHE A 238 0.26 0.65 -8.56
CA PHE A 238 -0.42 -0.60 -8.21
C PHE A 238 -1.53 -0.38 -7.16
N ASP A 239 -1.45 0.68 -6.35
CA ASP A 239 -2.44 1.00 -5.33
C ASP A 239 -3.73 1.58 -5.90
N ILE A 240 -3.71 1.99 -7.17
CA ILE A 240 -4.87 2.55 -7.86
C ILE A 240 -5.97 1.49 -8.03
N GLU A 241 -5.65 0.21 -7.89
CA GLU A 241 -6.68 -0.83 -7.84
C GLU A 241 -7.56 -0.72 -6.58
N MET A 242 -7.13 -0.01 -5.53
CA MET A 242 -7.97 0.36 -4.38
C MET A 242 -8.82 1.62 -4.62
N PHE A 243 -8.53 2.38 -5.68
CA PHE A 243 -9.13 3.69 -5.91
C PHE A 243 -10.53 3.54 -6.49
N TYR A 244 -11.45 4.37 -6.01
CA TYR A 244 -12.82 4.37 -6.48
C TYR A 244 -12.98 5.33 -7.67
N ASP A 245 -13.74 4.93 -8.68
CA ASP A 245 -14.12 5.80 -9.80
C ASP A 245 -15.21 6.83 -9.43
N ASP A 246 -15.68 6.80 -8.18
CA ASP A 246 -16.72 7.70 -7.68
C ASP A 246 -16.16 9.13 -7.49
N PRO A 247 -16.77 10.15 -8.12
CA PRO A 247 -16.35 11.54 -7.95
C PRO A 247 -16.47 12.08 -6.54
N SER A 248 -17.08 11.39 -5.58
CA SER A 248 -17.11 11.83 -4.19
C SER A 248 -16.03 11.20 -3.32
N ALA A 249 -15.28 10.24 -3.84
CA ALA A 249 -14.09 9.70 -3.18
C ALA A 249 -12.90 10.65 -3.35
N VAL A 250 -11.96 10.59 -2.41
CA VAL A 250 -10.65 11.23 -2.51
C VAL A 250 -9.60 10.15 -2.63
N ASN A 251 -9.01 10.03 -3.81
CA ASN A 251 -7.93 9.10 -4.08
C ASN A 251 -6.61 9.87 -4.09
N ALA A 252 -5.79 9.65 -3.07
CA ALA A 252 -4.53 10.33 -2.88
C ALA A 252 -3.34 9.40 -3.14
N LEU A 253 -2.27 9.96 -3.70
CA LEU A 253 -0.95 9.35 -3.65
C LEU A 253 -0.07 10.13 -2.70
N ILE A 254 0.86 9.46 -2.03
CA ILE A 254 1.89 10.11 -1.23
C ILE A 254 3.28 9.74 -1.72
N PHE A 255 4.08 10.75 -2.07
CA PHE A 255 5.46 10.57 -2.52
C PHE A 255 6.42 11.31 -1.61
N SER A 256 7.42 10.61 -1.09
CA SER A 256 8.57 11.27 -0.49
C SER A 256 9.27 12.16 -1.54
N PRO A 257 9.70 13.40 -1.19
CA PRO A 257 10.28 14.32 -2.17
C PRO A 257 11.46 13.74 -2.95
N ASN A 258 12.30 12.93 -2.30
CA ASN A 258 13.44 12.25 -2.92
C ASN A 258 13.06 11.11 -3.89
N LYS A 259 11.86 10.54 -3.75
CA LYS A 259 11.31 9.47 -4.61
C LYS A 259 10.29 10.00 -5.62
N ALA A 260 9.85 11.25 -5.50
CA ALA A 260 8.76 11.80 -6.29
C ALA A 260 8.97 11.64 -7.79
N LYS A 261 10.18 11.94 -8.31
CA LYS A 261 10.51 11.76 -9.73
C LYS A 261 10.33 10.30 -10.18
N GLU A 262 10.97 9.36 -9.50
CA GLU A 262 10.84 7.92 -9.78
C GLU A 262 9.37 7.47 -9.75
N ARG A 263 8.62 7.94 -8.75
CA ARG A 263 7.20 7.61 -8.61
C ARG A 263 6.38 8.15 -9.76
N PHE A 264 6.56 9.40 -10.17
CA PHE A 264 5.85 9.92 -11.35
C PHE A 264 6.26 9.24 -12.65
N ASP A 265 7.55 8.93 -12.84
CA ASP A 265 8.05 8.22 -14.03
C ASP A 265 7.37 6.84 -14.19
N SER A 266 7.02 6.18 -13.07
CA SER A 266 6.28 4.91 -13.09
C SER A 266 4.85 5.01 -13.66
N PHE A 267 4.27 6.22 -13.71
CA PHE A 267 2.97 6.49 -14.34
C PHE A 267 3.06 6.77 -15.84
N ASP A 268 4.25 7.10 -16.36
CA ASP A 268 4.42 7.37 -17.81
C ASP A 268 4.46 6.08 -18.65
N ILE A 269 4.51 4.92 -17.99
CA ILE A 269 4.32 3.62 -18.62
C ILE A 269 2.89 3.57 -19.21
N PRO A 270 2.70 3.23 -20.51
CA PRO A 270 1.39 3.27 -21.16
C PRO A 270 0.26 2.54 -20.39
N ALA A 271 0.58 1.40 -19.78
CA ALA A 271 -0.37 0.61 -18.98
C ALA A 271 -0.86 1.31 -17.71
N ASN A 272 -0.12 2.31 -17.19
CA ASN A 272 -0.46 3.06 -15.98
C ASN A 272 -1.07 4.44 -16.29
N ARG A 273 -0.93 4.94 -17.52
CA ARG A 273 -1.37 6.30 -17.87
C ARG A 273 -2.88 6.49 -17.71
N GLU A 274 -3.68 5.49 -18.06
CA GLU A 274 -5.14 5.55 -17.88
C GLU A 274 -5.54 5.53 -16.40
N ARG A 275 -4.74 4.88 -15.55
CA ARG A 275 -4.97 4.82 -14.09
C ARG A 275 -4.80 6.17 -13.42
N TRP A 276 -4.02 7.08 -14.00
CA TRP A 276 -3.86 8.46 -13.52
C TRP A 276 -5.20 9.19 -13.38
N ASN A 277 -6.18 8.88 -14.22
CA ASN A 277 -7.50 9.54 -14.20
C ASN A 277 -8.28 9.30 -12.90
N ARG A 278 -7.89 8.30 -12.10
CA ARG A 278 -8.49 8.03 -10.78
C ARG A 278 -7.87 8.86 -9.66
N VAL A 279 -6.68 9.43 -9.88
CA VAL A 279 -5.95 10.20 -8.86
C VAL A 279 -6.63 11.54 -8.66
N THR A 280 -7.04 11.83 -7.42
CA THR A 280 -7.61 13.13 -7.04
C THR A 280 -6.50 14.11 -6.65
N CYS A 281 -5.50 13.64 -5.90
CA CYS A 281 -4.37 14.45 -5.50
C CYS A 281 -3.09 13.64 -5.27
N VAL A 282 -1.95 14.32 -5.26
CA VAL A 282 -0.65 13.78 -4.87
C VAL A 282 -0.05 14.67 -3.79
N LEU A 283 0.20 14.10 -2.62
CA LEU A 283 0.94 14.75 -1.55
C LEU A 283 2.43 14.46 -1.71
N VAL A 284 3.22 15.49 -2.00
CA VAL A 284 4.69 15.37 -2.03
C VAL A 284 5.23 15.79 -0.66
N SER A 285 5.52 14.79 0.17
CA SER A 285 5.84 14.97 1.59
C SER A 285 6.40 13.67 2.19
N ASP A 286 7.21 13.78 3.24
CA ASP A 286 7.57 12.68 4.14
C ASP A 286 6.59 12.53 5.32
N SER A 287 5.51 13.32 5.31
CA SER A 287 4.53 13.43 6.40
C SER A 287 3.11 13.47 5.84
N LEU A 288 2.17 12.79 6.51
CA LEU A 288 0.73 12.88 6.25
C LEU A 288 0.06 14.05 6.98
N GLN A 289 0.80 14.77 7.84
CA GLN A 289 0.28 15.92 8.58
C GLN A 289 -0.40 16.99 7.71
N PRO A 290 0.11 17.33 6.50
CA PRO A 290 -0.62 18.20 5.57
C PRO A 290 -2.05 17.79 5.26
N LEU A 291 -2.28 16.49 5.09
CA LEU A 291 -3.60 15.95 4.79
C LEU A 291 -4.47 15.96 6.04
N VAL A 292 -3.90 15.59 7.19
CA VAL A 292 -4.55 15.69 8.50
C VAL A 292 -5.08 17.10 8.72
N ASP A 293 -4.28 18.13 8.48
CA ASP A 293 -4.68 19.53 8.69
C ASP A 293 -5.88 19.97 7.81
N MET A 294 -6.12 19.30 6.69
CA MET A 294 -7.23 19.58 5.77
C MET A 294 -8.49 18.78 6.09
N LEU A 295 -8.38 17.69 6.84
CA LEU A 295 -9.52 16.86 7.22
C LEU A 295 -10.32 17.50 8.36
N PRO A 296 -11.64 17.31 8.41
CA PRO A 296 -12.45 17.81 9.51
C PRO A 296 -12.04 17.13 10.82
N ASN A 297 -12.21 17.84 11.94
CA ASN A 297 -12.18 17.21 13.25
C ASN A 297 -13.47 16.41 13.44
N SER A 298 -13.49 15.17 12.98
CA SER A 298 -14.53 14.20 13.29
C SER A 298 -13.97 13.27 14.37
N PRO A 299 -14.52 13.23 15.59
CA PRO A 299 -14.13 12.20 16.53
C PRO A 299 -14.51 10.83 15.94
N ALA A 300 -13.58 9.87 15.96
CA ALA A 300 -13.93 8.47 15.74
C ALA A 300 -14.95 8.07 16.83
N ASP A 301 -16.18 7.74 16.43
CA ASP A 301 -17.17 7.19 17.35
C ASP A 301 -16.61 5.89 17.97
N ASP A 302 -16.98 5.62 19.23
CA ASP A 302 -16.56 4.41 19.94
C ASP A 302 -16.88 3.18 19.08
N TRP A 303 -15.82 2.54 18.58
CA TRP A 303 -15.91 1.24 17.92
C TRP A 303 -16.73 0.31 18.82
N PRO A 304 -17.75 -0.41 18.31
CA PRO A 304 -18.23 -1.57 19.04
C PRO A 304 -17.03 -2.49 19.23
N GLU A 305 -16.56 -2.62 20.46
CA GLU A 305 -15.58 -3.63 20.86
C GLU A 305 -16.22 -4.99 20.61
N ASN A 306 -16.21 -5.52 19.38
CA ASN A 306 -16.53 -6.91 19.14
C ASN A 306 -15.96 -7.42 17.81
N GLU A 307 -15.27 -8.55 17.98
CA GLU A 307 -14.82 -9.51 16.99
C GLU A 307 -13.73 -9.03 16.02
N VAL A 308 -12.48 -9.17 16.50
CA VAL A 308 -11.48 -9.85 15.68
C VAL A 308 -12.11 -11.19 15.27
N THR A 309 -12.77 -11.24 14.13
CA THR A 309 -13.09 -12.51 13.47
C THR A 309 -11.79 -13.05 12.92
N THR A 310 -10.90 -13.51 13.81
CA THR A 310 -10.11 -14.69 13.49
C THR A 310 -11.14 -15.81 13.30
N PRO A 311 -11.34 -16.35 12.09
CA PRO A 311 -11.91 -17.68 12.03
C PRO A 311 -11.06 -18.55 12.96
N ASP A 312 -11.73 -19.27 13.87
CA ASP A 312 -11.07 -20.15 14.83
C ASP A 312 -9.95 -20.91 14.13
N ARG A 313 -8.76 -20.94 14.76
CA ARG A 313 -7.65 -21.79 14.30
C ARG A 313 -8.25 -23.17 14.00
N PRO A 314 -8.19 -23.68 12.76
CA PRO A 314 -8.60 -25.05 12.54
C PRO A 314 -7.74 -25.92 13.46
N PRO A 315 -8.35 -26.87 14.20
CA PRO A 315 -7.59 -27.73 15.10
C PRO A 315 -6.48 -28.41 14.30
N THR A 316 -5.24 -28.21 14.73
CA THR A 316 -4.10 -28.94 14.18
C THR A 316 -4.29 -30.41 14.52
N SER A 317 -4.56 -31.22 13.49
CA SER A 317 -4.54 -32.69 13.54
C SER A 317 -3.13 -33.22 13.44
#